data_AF-A0A1Z5IRC5-F1
#
_entry.id   AF-A0A1Z5IRC5-F1
#
_cell.length_a   1.000
_cell.length_b   1.000
_cell.length_c   1.000
_cell.angle_alpha   90.00
_cell.angle_beta   90.00
_cell.angle_gamma   90.00
#
_symmetry.space_group_name_H-M   'P 1'
#
loop_
_entity.id
_entity.type
_entity.pdbx_description
1 polymer ?
#
loop_
_entity_poly.entity_id
_entity_poly.type
_entity_poly.pdbx_seq_one_letter_code
_entity_poly.pdbx_strand_id
1 'polypeptide(L)'
;MTNKLLEIYLVDDDKSFIVGTIIAENPNQLLIVAIDDNGQVDSVEIVFRSHIAKIVSDSRYLTFCQAMIKENQTIGIFDAFKLAEQLPGSWQSLDQFLAECQDEQRLISVITAPEIYTGRVSMVSQHQLGLQLMDFESVSFGAPTLIDRADIMVIDYVSRQNNYVTKYWKTKGRQN
;
A
#
# COMPACT_ATOMS: atom_id res chain seq x y z
N MET A 1 -20.74 7.25 7.19
CA MET A 1 -20.21 6.25 8.13
C MET A 1 -18.80 6.69 8.47
N THR A 2 -18.52 6.97 9.74
CA THR A 2 -17.14 7.27 10.17
C THR A 2 -16.47 5.92 10.35
N ASN A 3 -15.67 5.51 9.36
CA ASN A 3 -14.99 4.22 9.43
C ASN A 3 -13.99 4.24 10.60
N LYS A 4 -13.93 3.14 11.34
CA LYS A 4 -13.15 3.02 12.58
C LYS A 4 -11.66 2.84 12.27
N LEU A 5 -10.79 3.56 12.98
CA LEU A 5 -9.34 3.37 12.92
C LEU A 5 -8.93 2.08 13.65
N LEU A 6 -7.99 1.33 13.08
CA LEU A 6 -7.58 0.01 13.53
C LEU A 6 -6.05 -0.11 13.53
N GLU A 7 -5.53 -0.96 14.41
CA GLU A 7 -4.18 -1.51 14.32
C GLU A 7 -4.28 -2.91 13.72
N ILE A 8 -3.52 -3.20 12.67
CA ILE A 8 -3.50 -4.51 11.99
C ILE A 8 -2.09 -5.07 12.12
N TYR A 9 -1.99 -6.17 12.84
CA TYR A 9 -0.73 -6.86 13.09
C TYR A 9 -0.63 -8.08 12.18
N LEU A 10 0.52 -8.28 11.56
CA LEU A 10 0.76 -9.38 10.63
C LEU A 10 1.47 -10.55 11.34
N VAL A 11 1.31 -11.77 10.84
CA VAL A 11 1.82 -13.01 11.49
C VAL A 11 3.34 -13.07 11.62
N ASP A 12 4.06 -12.48 10.67
CA ASP A 12 5.53 -12.50 10.60
C ASP A 12 6.15 -11.10 10.78
N ASP A 13 5.41 -10.16 11.34
CA ASP A 13 5.91 -8.85 11.75
C ASP A 13 5.51 -8.57 13.21
N ASP A 14 6.41 -8.89 14.13
CA ASP A 14 6.23 -8.69 15.57
C ASP A 14 6.67 -7.29 16.04
N LYS A 15 7.28 -6.49 15.16
CA LYS A 15 7.86 -5.18 15.49
C LYS A 15 6.98 -4.02 15.04
N SER A 16 6.10 -4.24 14.08
CA SER A 16 5.29 -3.19 13.48
C SER A 16 3.82 -3.61 13.33
N PHE A 17 2.97 -2.63 13.05
CA PHE A 17 1.58 -2.85 12.71
C PHE A 17 1.10 -1.70 11.84
N ILE A 18 0.13 -1.98 10.97
CA ILE A 18 -0.50 -0.97 10.12
C ILE A 18 -1.54 -0.24 10.94
N VAL A 19 -1.56 1.09 10.88
CA VAL A 19 -2.66 1.90 11.40
C VAL A 19 -3.49 2.41 10.26
N GLY A 20 -4.76 2.06 10.22
CA GLY A 20 -5.58 2.41 9.07
C GLY A 20 -7.06 2.20 9.25
N THR A 21 -7.78 2.53 8.20
CA THR A 21 -9.23 2.45 8.13
C THR A 21 -9.63 1.51 7.01
N ILE A 22 -10.46 0.50 7.31
CA ILE A 22 -11.04 -0.38 6.29
C ILE A 22 -12.02 0.44 5.44
N ILE A 23 -11.78 0.49 4.13
CA ILE A 23 -12.66 1.16 3.16
C ILE A 23 -13.56 0.14 2.46
N ALA A 24 -13.03 -1.06 2.20
CA ALA A 24 -13.79 -2.18 1.67
C ALA A 24 -13.14 -3.51 2.09
N GLU A 25 -13.89 -4.60 2.03
CA GLU A 25 -13.38 -5.92 2.41
C GLU A 25 -14.07 -7.05 1.65
N ASN A 26 -13.34 -8.15 1.47
CA ASN A 26 -13.85 -9.41 0.97
C ASN A 26 -13.36 -10.55 1.89
N PRO A 27 -13.76 -11.81 1.67
CA PRO A 27 -13.34 -12.93 2.54
C PRO A 27 -11.83 -13.17 2.65
N ASN A 28 -11.04 -12.69 1.69
CA ASN A 28 -9.60 -12.92 1.59
C ASN A 28 -8.77 -11.66 1.89
N GLN A 29 -9.31 -10.47 1.67
CA GLN A 29 -8.55 -9.21 1.65
C GLN A 29 -9.30 -8.08 2.35
N LEU A 30 -8.52 -7.15 2.90
CA LEU A 30 -8.95 -5.84 3.34
C LEU A 30 -8.36 -4.77 2.42
N LEU A 31 -9.18 -3.82 1.98
CA LEU A 31 -8.72 -2.58 1.35
C LEU A 31 -8.68 -1.49 2.42
N ILE A 32 -7.47 -1.01 2.72
CA ILE A 32 -7.17 -0.10 3.82
C ILE A 32 -6.67 1.24 3.25
N VAL A 33 -7.08 2.33 3.89
CA VAL A 33 -6.34 3.60 3.83
C VAL A 33 -5.53 3.70 5.11
N ALA A 34 -4.21 3.59 5.00
CA ALA A 34 -3.31 3.62 6.14
C ALA A 34 -2.81 5.05 6.40
N ILE A 35 -2.41 5.30 7.64
CA ILE A 35 -1.82 6.55 8.09
C ILE A 35 -0.41 6.33 8.60
N ASP A 36 0.40 7.37 8.52
CA ASP A 36 1.73 7.39 9.10
C ASP A 36 1.74 7.81 10.57
N ASP A 37 2.94 7.83 11.16
CA ASP A 37 3.18 8.28 12.54
C ASP A 37 2.83 9.76 12.79
N ASN A 38 2.60 10.54 11.74
CA ASN A 38 2.16 11.93 11.84
C ASN A 38 0.64 12.07 11.71
N GLY A 39 -0.11 10.97 11.53
CA GLY A 39 -1.56 10.99 11.33
C GLY A 39 -1.99 11.50 9.96
N GLN A 40 -1.12 11.39 8.94
CA GLN A 40 -1.44 11.70 7.54
C GLN A 40 -1.67 10.42 6.76
N VAL A 41 -2.46 10.47 5.69
CA VAL A 41 -2.61 9.35 4.76
C VAL A 41 -1.25 9.00 4.17
N ASP A 42 -0.84 7.76 4.37
CA ASP A 42 0.44 7.24 3.87
C ASP A 42 0.26 6.47 2.58
N SER A 43 -0.76 5.61 2.54
CA SER A 43 -0.94 4.61 1.49
C SER A 43 -2.40 4.14 1.38
N VAL A 44 -2.69 3.52 0.23
CA VAL A 44 -3.84 2.63 0.02
C VAL A 44 -3.29 1.23 -0.16
N GLU A 45 -3.74 0.32 0.70
CA GLU A 45 -3.15 -1.00 0.86
C GLU A 45 -4.18 -2.11 0.69
N ILE A 46 -3.77 -3.21 0.08
CA ILE A 46 -4.51 -4.47 0.08
C ILE A 46 -3.81 -5.40 1.07
N VAL A 47 -4.45 -5.68 2.20
CA VAL A 47 -3.92 -6.55 3.25
C VAL A 47 -4.56 -7.93 3.14
N PHE A 48 -3.76 -8.98 3.07
CA PHE A 48 -4.23 -10.37 2.96
C PHE A 48 -4.57 -10.93 4.34
N ARG A 49 -5.84 -11.36 4.52
CA ARG A 49 -6.34 -11.86 5.80
C ARG A 49 -5.62 -13.11 6.29
N SER A 50 -5.12 -13.95 5.39
CA SER A 50 -4.31 -15.13 5.73
C SER A 50 -3.06 -14.78 6.53
N HIS A 51 -2.61 -13.53 6.43
CA HIS A 51 -1.40 -13.02 7.06
C HIS A 51 -1.67 -12.08 8.23
N ILE A 52 -2.93 -11.90 8.64
CA ILE A 52 -3.30 -11.06 9.79
C ILE A 52 -3.26 -11.91 11.07
N ALA A 53 -2.42 -11.52 12.03
CA ALA A 53 -2.35 -12.14 13.35
C ALA A 53 -3.46 -11.65 14.29
N LYS A 54 -3.67 -10.33 14.34
CA LYS A 54 -4.69 -9.70 15.17
C LYS A 54 -5.07 -8.32 14.63
N ILE A 55 -6.29 -7.91 14.94
CA ILE A 55 -6.79 -6.55 14.70
C ILE A 55 -7.19 -5.96 16.05
N VAL A 56 -6.61 -4.81 16.39
CA VAL A 56 -6.98 -4.04 17.58
C VAL A 56 -7.79 -2.85 17.13
N SER A 57 -8.94 -2.66 17.76
CA SER A 57 -9.85 -1.55 17.42
C SER A 57 -10.07 -0.58 18.58
N ASP A 58 -9.43 -0.82 19.71
CA ASP A 58 -9.52 0.04 20.88
C ASP A 58 -8.18 0.03 21.62
N SER A 59 -7.47 1.15 21.54
CA SER A 59 -6.21 1.35 22.23
C SER A 59 -5.99 2.84 22.51
N ARG A 60 -5.16 3.15 23.52
CA ARG A 60 -4.73 4.53 23.79
C ARG A 60 -3.97 5.12 22.60
N TYR A 61 -3.23 4.29 21.87
CA TYR A 61 -2.50 4.72 20.69
C TYR A 61 -3.46 5.11 19.55
N LEU A 62 -4.49 4.32 19.27
CA LEU A 62 -5.54 4.68 18.30
C LEU A 62 -6.27 5.98 18.66
N THR A 63 -6.49 6.23 19.96
CA THR A 63 -7.07 7.51 20.42
C THR A 63 -6.12 8.68 20.12
N PHE A 64 -4.81 8.49 20.32
CA PHE A 64 -3.81 9.48 19.97
C PHE A 64 -3.75 9.73 18.45
N CYS A 65 -3.73 8.67 17.64
CA CYS A 65 -3.79 8.78 16.17
C CYS A 65 -5.03 9.54 15.71
N GLN A 66 -6.21 9.27 16.29
CA GLN A 66 -7.43 10.02 15.99
C GLN A 66 -7.31 11.52 16.28
N ALA A 67 -6.61 11.90 17.36
CA ALA A 67 -6.33 13.30 17.67
C ALA A 67 -5.42 13.94 16.60
N MET A 68 -4.36 13.25 16.17
CA MET A 68 -3.48 13.72 15.09
C MET A 68 -4.23 13.89 13.76
N ILE A 69 -5.05 12.91 13.38
CA ILE A 69 -5.89 12.97 12.17
C ILE A 69 -6.79 14.21 12.21
N LYS A 70 -7.46 14.47 13.33
CA LYS A 70 -8.35 15.62 13.48
C LYS A 70 -7.61 16.95 13.33
N GLU A 71 -6.41 17.06 13.90
CA GLU A 71 -5.57 18.25 13.75
C GLU A 71 -5.16 18.44 12.28
N ASN A 72 -4.64 17.39 11.64
CA ASN A 72 -4.23 17.43 10.25
C ASN A 72 -5.37 17.74 9.27
N GLN A 73 -6.58 17.28 9.56
CA GLN A 73 -7.78 17.63 8.79
C GLN A 73 -8.11 19.12 8.92
N THR A 74 -7.96 19.69 10.11
CA THR A 74 -8.25 21.10 10.39
C THR A 74 -7.33 22.05 9.61
N ILE A 75 -6.06 21.67 9.44
CA ILE A 75 -5.07 22.46 8.69
C ILE A 75 -4.89 21.99 7.24
N GLY A 76 -5.68 21.01 6.79
CA GLY A 76 -5.72 20.56 5.40
C GLY A 76 -4.51 19.74 4.93
N ILE A 77 -3.76 19.12 5.84
CA ILE A 77 -2.58 18.29 5.52
C ILE A 77 -2.80 16.78 5.69
N PHE A 78 -4.01 16.36 6.09
CA PHE A 78 -4.33 14.95 6.32
C PHE A 78 -4.06 14.07 5.09
N ASP A 79 -4.49 14.49 3.89
CA ASP A 79 -4.22 13.78 2.64
C ASP A 79 -3.71 14.75 1.56
N ALA A 80 -2.54 15.33 1.80
CA ALA A 80 -1.95 16.34 0.92
C ALA A 80 -1.72 15.84 -0.53
N PHE A 81 -1.65 14.51 -0.71
CA PHE A 81 -1.39 13.88 -2.01
C PHE A 81 -2.63 13.27 -2.66
N LYS A 82 -3.80 13.34 -2.00
CA LYS A 82 -5.05 12.71 -2.43
C LYS A 82 -4.87 11.21 -2.70
N LEU A 83 -4.18 10.51 -1.81
CA LEU A 83 -3.96 9.07 -1.94
C LEU A 83 -5.23 8.28 -1.63
N ALA A 84 -6.02 8.72 -0.65
CA ALA A 84 -7.24 8.02 -0.25
C ALA A 84 -8.30 7.98 -1.36
N GLU A 85 -8.20 8.89 -2.34
CA GLU A 85 -9.06 8.93 -3.54
C GLU A 85 -8.57 7.98 -4.64
N GLN A 86 -7.33 7.50 -4.58
CA GLN A 86 -6.71 6.63 -5.57
C GLN A 86 -6.95 5.16 -5.22
N LEU A 87 -8.21 4.75 -5.23
CA LEU A 87 -8.60 3.37 -4.93
C LEU A 87 -8.42 2.47 -6.16
N PRO A 88 -7.91 1.25 -6.01
CA PRO A 88 -7.86 0.27 -7.09
C PRO A 88 -9.28 -0.22 -7.45
N GLY A 89 -9.63 -0.22 -8.73
CA GLY A 89 -10.96 -0.61 -9.20
C GLY A 89 -11.22 -2.12 -9.03
N SER A 90 -10.26 -2.95 -9.43
CA SER A 90 -10.41 -4.41 -9.47
C SER A 90 -9.77 -5.15 -8.31
N TRP A 91 -9.64 -4.49 -7.16
CA TRP A 91 -8.98 -5.03 -5.97
C TRP A 91 -9.61 -6.34 -5.45
N GLN A 92 -10.89 -6.61 -5.75
CA GLN A 92 -11.53 -7.85 -5.30
C GLN A 92 -10.97 -9.11 -5.97
N SER A 93 -10.31 -8.97 -7.13
CA SER A 93 -9.65 -10.06 -7.85
C SER A 93 -8.17 -9.75 -7.95
N LEU A 94 -7.34 -10.49 -7.22
CA LEU A 94 -5.89 -10.27 -7.24
C LEU A 94 -5.31 -10.37 -8.66
N ASP A 95 -5.79 -11.31 -9.47
CA ASP A 95 -5.33 -11.47 -10.85
C ASP A 95 -5.66 -10.26 -11.72
N GLN A 96 -6.91 -9.76 -11.63
CA GLN A 96 -7.34 -8.59 -12.40
C GLN A 96 -6.63 -7.33 -11.93
N PHE A 97 -6.50 -7.16 -10.61
CA PHE A 97 -5.75 -6.06 -10.01
C PHE A 97 -4.28 -6.03 -10.46
N LEU A 98 -3.59 -7.17 -10.44
CA LEU A 98 -2.19 -7.24 -10.85
C LEU A 98 -2.03 -7.03 -12.36
N ALA A 99 -2.98 -7.54 -13.17
CA ALA A 99 -3.01 -7.29 -14.61
C ALA A 99 -3.19 -5.79 -14.92
N GLU A 100 -4.10 -5.10 -14.21
CA GLU A 100 -4.26 -3.64 -14.32
C GLU A 100 -2.97 -2.90 -13.93
N CYS A 101 -2.32 -3.30 -12.83
CA CYS A 101 -1.05 -2.71 -12.43
C CYS A 101 0.05 -2.91 -13.49
N GLN A 102 0.06 -4.06 -14.16
CA GLN A 102 0.97 -4.36 -15.26
C GLN A 102 0.69 -3.48 -16.48
N ASP A 103 -0.57 -3.39 -16.92
CA ASP A 103 -0.97 -2.60 -18.09
C ASP A 103 -0.70 -1.11 -17.87
N GLU A 104 -0.93 -0.61 -16.66
CA GLU A 104 -0.68 0.78 -16.29
C GLU A 104 0.81 1.11 -16.04
N GLN A 105 1.68 0.09 -16.03
CA GLN A 105 3.08 0.22 -15.59
C GLN A 105 3.17 0.92 -14.22
N ARG A 106 2.23 0.56 -13.34
CA ARG A 106 2.07 1.16 -12.02
C ARG A 106 3.21 0.74 -11.11
N LEU A 107 3.71 1.71 -10.34
CA LEU A 107 4.66 1.44 -9.26
C LEU A 107 3.85 1.06 -8.01
N ILE A 108 4.02 -0.19 -7.57
CA ILE A 108 3.42 -0.72 -6.34
C ILE A 108 4.53 -1.18 -5.41
N SER A 109 4.20 -1.31 -4.12
CA SER A 109 5.07 -2.00 -3.16
C SER A 109 4.42 -3.32 -2.74
N VAL A 110 5.21 -4.37 -2.63
CA VAL A 110 4.79 -5.70 -2.18
C VAL A 110 5.55 -6.02 -0.92
N ILE A 111 4.83 -6.27 0.16
CA ILE A 111 5.39 -6.57 1.47
C ILE A 111 5.25 -8.08 1.71
N THR A 112 6.37 -8.69 2.05
CA THR A 112 6.51 -10.08 2.45
C THR A 112 7.12 -10.13 3.85
N ALA A 113 7.19 -11.30 4.47
CA ALA A 113 7.81 -11.46 5.79
C ALA A 113 9.28 -10.95 5.84
N PRO A 114 10.16 -11.28 4.87
CA PRO A 114 11.55 -10.83 4.92
C PRO A 114 11.80 -9.42 4.37
N GLU A 115 10.97 -8.94 3.45
CA GLU A 115 11.36 -7.83 2.58
C GLU A 115 10.18 -7.05 2.00
N ILE A 116 10.47 -5.80 1.63
CA ILE A 116 9.58 -4.89 0.91
C ILE A 116 10.14 -4.68 -0.49
N TYR A 117 9.35 -5.02 -1.50
CA TYR A 117 9.71 -4.88 -2.91
C TYR A 117 8.90 -3.77 -3.57
N THR A 118 9.55 -2.68 -3.97
CA THR A 118 8.89 -1.59 -4.70
C THR A 118 9.25 -1.64 -6.18
N GLY A 119 8.26 -1.79 -7.05
CA GLY A 119 8.51 -2.02 -8.47
C GLY A 119 7.28 -1.97 -9.37
N ARG A 120 7.52 -2.14 -10.66
CA ARG A 120 6.46 -2.29 -11.67
C ARG A 120 6.17 -3.76 -11.92
N VAL A 121 4.90 -4.09 -12.05
CA VAL A 121 4.49 -5.44 -12.44
C VAL A 121 4.97 -5.71 -13.87
N SER A 122 5.77 -6.76 -14.01
CA SER A 122 6.36 -7.20 -15.28
C SER A 122 5.84 -8.57 -15.72
N MET A 123 5.32 -9.37 -14.78
CA MET A 123 4.74 -10.68 -15.04
C MET A 123 3.72 -11.01 -13.95
N VAL A 124 2.57 -11.53 -14.36
CA VAL A 124 1.57 -12.11 -13.46
C VAL A 124 1.34 -13.56 -13.87
N SER A 125 1.50 -14.47 -12.91
CA SER A 125 1.23 -15.90 -13.08
C SER A 125 0.43 -16.43 -11.90
N GLN A 126 0.00 -17.69 -11.96
CA GLN A 126 -0.76 -18.32 -10.88
C GLN A 126 0.01 -18.36 -9.55
N HIS A 127 1.33 -18.54 -9.58
CA HIS A 127 2.15 -18.72 -8.37
C HIS A 127 3.11 -17.58 -8.10
N GLN A 128 3.53 -16.85 -9.13
CA GLN A 128 4.58 -15.84 -9.02
C GLN A 128 4.12 -14.49 -9.58
N LEU A 129 4.59 -13.44 -8.92
CA LEU A 129 4.56 -12.06 -9.37
C LEU A 129 5.99 -11.64 -9.74
N GLY A 130 6.18 -11.13 -10.96
CA GLY A 130 7.44 -10.52 -11.37
C GLY A 130 7.40 -9.01 -11.19
N LEU A 131 8.30 -8.44 -10.39
CA LEU A 131 8.47 -6.99 -10.24
C LEU A 131 9.80 -6.51 -10.82
N GLN A 132 9.74 -5.54 -11.74
CA GLN A 132 10.91 -4.73 -12.06
C GLN A 132 11.12 -3.72 -10.93
N LEU A 133 12.10 -3.97 -10.08
CA LEU A 133 12.34 -3.17 -8.88
C LEU A 133 12.85 -1.77 -9.25
N MET A 134 12.37 -0.77 -8.52
CA MET A 134 12.87 0.60 -8.54
C MET A 134 14.13 0.69 -7.69
N ASP A 135 15.24 1.03 -8.31
CA ASP A 135 16.42 1.52 -7.60
C ASP A 135 16.22 3.01 -7.32
N PHE A 136 16.06 3.38 -6.04
CA PHE A 136 15.84 4.76 -5.63
C PHE A 136 17.10 5.63 -5.69
N GLU A 137 18.30 5.04 -5.67
CA GLU A 137 19.55 5.81 -5.77
C GLU A 137 19.79 6.26 -7.21
N SER A 138 19.63 5.34 -8.17
CA SER A 138 19.77 5.66 -9.59
C SER A 138 18.48 6.13 -10.25
N VAL A 139 17.34 6.00 -9.56
CA VAL A 139 15.99 6.22 -10.07
C VAL A 139 15.81 5.49 -11.40
N SER A 140 16.01 4.17 -11.39
CA SER A 140 15.97 3.30 -12.56
C SER A 140 15.28 1.97 -12.24
N PHE A 141 14.96 1.19 -13.28
CA PHE A 141 14.34 -0.12 -13.12
C PHE A 141 15.33 -1.22 -13.51
N GLY A 142 15.47 -2.21 -12.62
CA GLY A 142 16.33 -3.37 -12.82
C GLY A 142 15.66 -4.54 -13.55
N ALA A 143 16.34 -5.69 -13.51
CA ALA A 143 15.76 -6.95 -13.95
C ALA A 143 14.58 -7.37 -13.05
N PRO A 144 13.59 -8.13 -13.58
CA PRO A 144 12.49 -8.64 -12.77
C PRO A 144 12.97 -9.52 -11.61
N THR A 145 12.46 -9.23 -10.42
CA THR A 145 12.52 -10.12 -9.26
C THR A 145 11.23 -10.91 -9.17
N LEU A 146 11.33 -12.22 -8.93
CA LEU A 146 10.18 -13.11 -8.79
C LEU A 146 9.83 -13.26 -7.32
N ILE A 147 8.55 -13.06 -7.00
CA ILE A 147 7.99 -13.13 -5.66
C ILE A 147 6.90 -14.19 -5.68
N ASP A 148 6.94 -15.13 -4.74
CA ASP A 148 5.88 -16.12 -4.59
C ASP A 148 4.62 -15.44 -4.01
N ARG A 149 3.49 -15.62 -4.70
CA ARG A 149 2.23 -14.94 -4.35
C ARG A 149 1.69 -15.34 -2.99
N ALA A 150 2.05 -16.53 -2.52
CA ALA A 150 1.67 -17.01 -1.18
C ALA A 150 2.32 -16.19 -0.07
N ASP A 151 3.49 -15.60 -0.33
CA ASP A 151 4.28 -14.86 0.66
C ASP A 151 3.89 -13.37 0.71
N ILE A 152 3.01 -12.92 -0.19
CA ILE A 152 2.53 -11.54 -0.23
C ILE A 152 1.55 -11.30 0.92
N MET A 153 1.96 -10.45 1.86
CA MET A 153 1.18 -10.08 3.04
C MET A 153 0.38 -8.80 2.81
N VAL A 154 0.99 -7.84 2.13
CA VAL A 154 0.39 -6.53 1.81
C VAL A 154 0.83 -6.09 0.42
N ILE A 155 -0.07 -5.41 -0.30
CA ILE A 155 0.27 -4.67 -1.51
C ILE A 155 -0.09 -3.20 -1.28
N ASP A 156 0.92 -2.33 -1.30
CA ASP A 156 0.72 -0.88 -1.35
C ASP A 156 0.43 -0.50 -2.80
N TYR A 157 -0.84 -0.31 -3.11
CA TYR A 157 -1.28 0.09 -4.43
C TYR A 157 -0.80 1.51 -4.78
N VAL A 158 -0.82 2.40 -3.79
CA VAL A 158 -0.21 3.72 -3.86
C VAL A 158 0.28 4.11 -2.48
N SER A 159 1.46 4.72 -2.43
CA SER A 159 2.04 5.32 -1.23
C SER A 159 2.59 6.71 -1.56
N ARG A 160 2.93 7.50 -0.53
CA ARG A 160 3.60 8.79 -0.74
C ARG A 160 4.88 8.66 -1.55
N GLN A 161 5.72 7.65 -1.24
CA GLN A 161 6.95 7.38 -1.98
C GLN A 161 6.65 7.01 -3.44
N ASN A 162 5.69 6.12 -3.69
CA ASN A 162 5.31 5.70 -5.05
C ASN A 162 4.77 6.87 -5.88
N ASN A 163 4.02 7.78 -5.23
CA ASN A 163 3.49 8.99 -5.87
C ASN A 163 4.61 9.95 -6.29
N TYR A 164 5.64 10.16 -5.45
CA TYR A 164 6.79 11.00 -5.81
C TYR A 164 7.54 10.45 -7.02
N VAL A 165 7.86 9.16 -7.01
CA VAL A 165 8.56 8.50 -8.12
C VAL A 165 7.72 8.55 -9.40
N THR A 166 6.42 8.26 -9.30
CA THR A 166 5.50 8.31 -10.45
C THR A 166 5.46 9.71 -11.07
N LYS A 167 5.40 10.77 -10.23
CA LYS A 167 5.43 12.16 -10.70
C LYS A 167 6.76 12.53 -11.35
N TYR A 168 7.88 12.13 -10.75
CA TYR A 168 9.23 12.34 -11.31
C TYR A 168 9.37 11.76 -12.72
N TRP A 169 8.90 10.53 -12.94
CA TRP A 169 8.98 9.91 -14.26
C TRP A 169 8.03 10.54 -15.29
N LYS A 170 6.83 10.97 -14.87
CA LYS A 170 5.89 11.69 -15.74
C LYS A 170 6.44 13.04 -16.22
N THR A 171 7.24 13.74 -15.41
CA THR A 171 7.86 15.01 -15.81
C THR A 171 9.10 14.80 -16.67
N LYS A 172 9.94 13.79 -16.36
CA LYS A 172 11.11 13.45 -17.17
C LYS A 172 10.74 13.06 -18.61
N GLY A 173 9.67 12.30 -18.81
CA GLY A 173 9.17 11.93 -20.15
C GLY A 173 8.59 13.08 -20.97
N ARG A 174 8.39 14.27 -20.38
CA ARG A 174 7.94 15.50 -21.09
C ARG A 174 9.10 16.42 -21.47
N GLN A 175 10.33 16.08 -21.11
CA GLN A 175 11.54 16.85 -21.42
C GLN A 175 12.30 16.30 -22.64
N ASN A 176 11.74 15.30 -23.33
CA ASN A 176 12.26 14.76 -24.60
C ASN A 176 11.32 15.09 -25.75
#